data_AF-A0A538T0R7-F1
#
_entry.id   AF-A0A538T0R7-F1
#
_cell.length_a   1.000
_cell.length_b   1.000
_cell.length_c   1.000
_cell.angle_alpha   90.00
_cell.angle_beta   90.00
_cell.angle_gamma   90.00
#
_symmetry.space_group_name_H-M   'P 1'
#
loop_
_entity.id
_entity.type
_entity.pdbx_description
1 polymer ?
#
loop_
_entity_poly.entity_id
_entity_poly.type
_entity_poly.pdbx_seq_one_letter_code
_entity_poly.pdbx_strand_id
1 'polypeptide(L)'
;RELQNLIERACILAGTGPIERRHFPIGKTRLTADPGDLLSLGLSLDQIEKRLIREALERAQGNKTKAASLLGISRRALYSRMESHGIPIGGAEADPVE
;
A
#
# COMPACT_ATOMS: atom_id res chain seq x y z
N ARG A 1 -15.44 -6.23 -9.30
CA ARG A 1 -14.28 -7.06 -9.72
C ARG A 1 -13.29 -7.33 -8.57
N GLU A 2 -13.25 -6.50 -7.54
CA GLU A 2 -12.28 -6.63 -6.44
C GLU A 2 -12.48 -7.87 -5.56
N LEU A 3 -13.73 -8.23 -5.29
CA LEU A 3 -14.07 -9.44 -4.54
C LEU A 3 -13.62 -10.72 -5.26
N GLN A 4 -13.81 -10.78 -6.58
CA GLN A 4 -13.39 -11.92 -7.39
C GLN A 4 -11.87 -12.10 -7.32
N ASN A 5 -11.12 -11.03 -7.55
CA ASN A 5 -9.65 -11.08 -7.45
C ASN A 5 -9.19 -11.52 -6.06
N LEU A 6 -9.91 -11.13 -5.01
CA LEU A 6 -9.60 -11.49 -3.64
C LEU A 6 -9.87 -12.97 -3.34
N ILE A 7 -10.98 -13.52 -3.86
CA ILE A 7 -11.32 -14.94 -3.72
C ILE A 7 -10.35 -15.81 -4.53
N GLU A 8 -10.04 -15.44 -5.78
CA GLU A 8 -9.06 -16.15 -6.62
C GLU A 8 -7.69 -16.25 -5.92
N ARG A 9 -7.24 -15.16 -5.28
CA ARG A 9 -5.99 -15.14 -4.50
C ARG A 9 -6.06 -16.01 -3.25
N ALA A 10 -7.18 -15.98 -2.53
CA ALA A 10 -7.36 -16.82 -1.35
C ALA A 10 -7.33 -18.31 -1.70
N CYS A 11 -7.87 -18.70 -2.87
CA CYS A 11 -7.74 -20.06 -3.41
C CYS A 11 -6.29 -20.44 -3.73
N ILE A 12 -5.53 -19.54 -4.37
CA ILE A 12 -4.11 -19.79 -4.68
C ILE A 12 -3.29 -20.00 -3.40
N LEU A 13 -3.50 -19.16 -2.38
CA LEU A 13 -2.76 -19.22 -1.10
C LEU A 13 -3.16 -20.43 -0.23
N ALA A 14 -4.41 -20.87 -0.31
CA ALA A 14 -4.87 -22.06 0.39
C ALA A 14 -4.38 -23.36 -0.27
N GLY A 15 -4.01 -23.31 -1.56
CA GLY A 15 -3.61 -24.48 -2.33
C GLY A 15 -4.75 -25.50 -2.41
N THR A 16 -4.50 -26.71 -1.90
CA THR A 16 -5.51 -27.78 -1.82
C THR A 16 -6.25 -27.82 -0.47
N GLY A 17 -5.87 -26.96 0.48
CA GLY A 17 -6.46 -26.89 1.80
C GLY A 17 -7.68 -25.96 1.89
N PRO A 18 -8.41 -25.97 3.02
CA PRO A 18 -9.51 -25.04 3.25
C PRO A 18 -9.03 -23.59 3.30
N ILE A 19 -9.84 -22.67 2.80
CA ILE A 19 -9.54 -21.23 2.85
C ILE A 19 -9.77 -20.72 4.28
N GLU A 20 -8.69 -20.37 4.96
CA GLU A 20 -8.68 -19.80 6.30
C GLU A 20 -8.46 -18.28 6.29
N ARG A 21 -8.78 -17.61 7.41
CA ARG A 21 -8.64 -16.14 7.55
C ARG A 21 -7.26 -15.60 7.18
N ARG A 22 -6.19 -16.38 7.39
CA ARG A 22 -4.82 -16.00 7.02
C ARG A 22 -4.62 -15.81 5.51
N HIS A 23 -5.45 -16.44 4.68
CA HIS A 23 -5.41 -16.29 3.21
C HIS A 23 -6.15 -15.04 2.74
N PHE A 24 -6.86 -14.37 3.64
CA PHE A 24 -7.49 -13.08 3.39
C PHE A 24 -6.64 -11.97 4.05
N PRO A 25 -5.97 -11.13 3.25
CA PRO A 25 -5.25 -9.95 3.76
C PRO A 25 -6.22 -8.81 4.14
N ILE A 26 -7.41 -9.16 4.60
CA ILE A 26 -8.43 -8.21 5.03
C ILE A 26 -8.20 -8.01 6.52
N GLY A 27 -7.71 -6.83 6.92
CA GLY A 27 -7.67 -6.42 8.32
C GLY A 27 -6.29 -6.20 8.95
N LYS A 28 -5.17 -6.32 8.22
CA LYS A 28 -3.86 -5.85 8.71
C LYS A 28 -3.52 -4.47 8.15
N THR A 29 -4.21 -3.46 8.68
CA THR A 29 -3.82 -2.03 8.62
C THR A 29 -2.66 -1.72 9.59
N ARG A 30 -1.77 -2.69 9.84
CA ARG A 30 -0.53 -2.50 10.60
C ARG A 30 0.54 -3.35 9.96
N LEU A 31 1.19 -2.79 8.96
CA LEU A 31 2.64 -2.67 8.72
C LEU A 31 3.61 -3.70 9.31
N THR A 32 3.16 -4.92 9.50
CA THR A 32 3.98 -6.10 9.83
C THR A 32 3.73 -7.18 8.78
N ALA A 33 3.50 -6.79 7.53
CA ALA A 33 3.57 -7.72 6.42
C ALA A 33 5.05 -7.85 6.06
N ASP A 34 5.59 -9.05 6.16
CA ASP A 34 6.93 -9.34 5.67
C ASP A 34 6.97 -8.99 4.16
N PRO A 35 8.10 -8.52 3.58
CA PRO A 35 8.17 -8.27 2.14
C PRO A 35 7.76 -9.49 1.30
N GLY A 36 7.97 -10.70 1.83
CA GLY A 36 7.47 -11.96 1.28
C GLY A 36 5.94 -12.06 1.24
N ASP A 37 5.25 -11.55 2.27
CA ASP A 37 3.78 -11.47 2.27
C ASP A 37 3.29 -10.48 1.21
N LEU A 38 3.96 -9.32 1.04
CA LEU A 38 3.58 -8.31 0.04
C LEU A 38 3.72 -8.83 -1.41
N LEU A 39 4.75 -9.61 -1.69
CA LEU A 39 4.94 -10.27 -2.99
C LEU A 39 3.96 -11.44 -3.18
N SER A 40 3.70 -12.22 -2.13
CA SER A 40 2.70 -13.30 -2.13
C SER A 40 1.27 -12.79 -2.34
N LEU A 41 1.01 -11.54 -1.96
CA LEU A 41 -0.25 -10.83 -2.19
C LEU A 41 -0.46 -10.38 -3.65
N GLY A 42 0.51 -10.62 -4.54
CA GLY A 42 0.48 -10.16 -5.93
C GLY A 42 0.42 -8.64 -6.03
N LEU A 43 0.86 -7.93 -4.98
CA LEU A 43 0.97 -6.49 -5.05
C LEU A 43 2.10 -6.14 -6.01
N SER A 44 1.78 -5.37 -7.05
CA SER A 44 2.81 -4.80 -7.91
C SER A 44 3.74 -3.93 -7.06
N LEU A 45 5.01 -3.85 -7.45
CA LEU A 45 5.95 -2.87 -6.89
C LEU A 45 5.34 -1.46 -6.85
N ASP A 46 4.53 -1.14 -7.86
CA ASP A 46 3.77 0.09 -7.98
C ASP A 46 2.80 0.31 -6.79
N GLN A 47 2.06 -0.72 -6.40
CA GLN A 47 1.09 -0.66 -5.30
C GLN A 47 1.77 -0.58 -3.94
N ILE A 48 2.88 -1.31 -3.77
CA ILE A 48 3.71 -1.25 -2.55
C ILE A 48 4.29 0.17 -2.41
N GLU A 49 4.84 0.71 -3.48
CA GLU A 49 5.40 2.05 -3.50
C GLU A 49 4.33 3.12 -3.20
N LYS A 50 3.15 3.04 -3.84
CA LYS A 50 2.03 3.95 -3.57
C LYS A 50 1.62 3.93 -2.10
N ARG A 51 1.57 2.75 -1.48
CA ARG A 51 1.24 2.59 -0.05
C ARG A 51 2.30 3.22 0.84
N LEU A 52 3.58 2.97 0.57
CA LEU A 52 4.70 3.55 1.32
C LEU A 52 4.70 5.09 1.26
N ILE A 53 4.40 5.66 0.09
CA ILE A 53 4.31 7.13 -0.07
C ILE A 53 3.19 7.71 0.78
N ARG A 54 2.00 7.09 0.76
CA ARG A 54 0.85 7.55 1.56
C ARG A 54 1.16 7.52 3.06
N GLU A 55 1.70 6.41 3.54
CA GLU A 55 2.05 6.24 4.95
C GLU A 55 3.14 7.22 5.41
N ALA A 56 4.15 7.47 4.56
CA ALA A 56 5.17 8.46 4.86
C ALA A 56 4.59 9.87 4.95
N LEU A 57 3.62 10.22 4.09
CA LEU A 57 2.91 11.49 4.14
C LEU A 57 2.04 11.61 5.41
N GLU A 58 1.33 10.56 5.78
CA GLU A 58 0.53 10.51 7.02
C GLU A 58 1.41 10.68 8.27
N ARG A 59 2.50 9.91 8.39
CA ARG A 59 3.46 10.04 9.50
C ARG A 59 4.14 11.41 9.55
N ALA A 60 4.32 12.02 8.39
CA ALA A 60 4.87 13.35 8.26
C ALA A 60 3.81 14.46 8.41
N GLN A 61 2.53 14.12 8.63
CA GLN A 61 1.41 15.07 8.70
C GLN A 61 1.38 16.01 7.49
N GLY A 62 1.58 15.46 6.30
CA GLY A 62 1.63 16.20 5.04
C GLY A 62 2.94 16.96 4.77
N ASN A 63 3.91 16.93 5.70
CA ASN A 63 5.22 17.53 5.46
C ASN A 63 6.04 16.69 4.48
N LYS A 64 6.02 17.10 3.20
CA LYS A 64 6.69 16.39 2.10
C LYS A 64 8.20 16.23 2.28
N THR A 65 8.85 17.17 2.98
CA THR A 65 10.29 17.07 3.27
C THR A 65 10.56 15.94 4.27
N LYS A 66 9.75 15.89 5.33
CA LYS A 66 9.85 14.85 6.34
C LYS A 66 9.44 13.49 5.78
N ALA A 67 8.41 13.43 4.93
CA ALA A 67 8.01 12.21 4.21
C ALA A 67 9.13 11.68 3.31
N ALA A 68 9.77 12.54 2.51
CA ALA A 68 10.91 12.16 1.68
C ALA A 68 12.08 11.62 2.51
N SER A 69 12.36 12.25 3.66
CA SER A 69 13.36 11.78 4.61
C SER A 69 13.03 10.41 5.20
N LEU A 70 11.77 10.13 5.54
CA LEU A 70 11.33 8.83 6.06
C LEU A 70 11.48 7.72 5.03
N LEU A 71 11.32 8.05 3.75
CA LEU A 71 11.51 7.11 2.63
C LEU A 71 12.96 7.03 2.14
N GLY A 72 13.86 7.88 2.66
CA GLY A 72 15.26 7.92 2.23
C GLY A 72 15.46 8.43 0.79
N ILE A 73 14.53 9.21 0.26
CA ILE A 73 14.59 9.75 -1.11
C ILE A 73 14.69 11.28 -1.12
N SER A 74 15.12 11.84 -2.24
CA SER A 74 15.09 13.30 -2.43
C SER A 74 13.65 13.82 -2.52
N ARG A 75 13.45 15.09 -2.14
CA ARG A 75 12.14 15.74 -2.27
C ARG A 75 11.64 15.69 -3.72
N ARG A 76 12.52 15.91 -4.71
CA ARG A 76 12.19 15.83 -6.14
C ARG A 76 11.72 14.43 -6.55
N ALA A 77 12.37 13.37 -6.06
CA ALA A 77 11.96 12.00 -6.32
C ALA A 77 10.59 11.69 -5.70
N LEU A 78 10.31 12.21 -4.50
CA LEU A 78 8.98 12.09 -3.90
C LEU A 78 7.90 12.72 -4.77
N TYR A 79 8.10 13.96 -5.24
CA TYR A 79 7.12 14.63 -6.12
C TYR A 79 6.87 13.84 -7.41
N SER A 80 7.92 13.38 -8.07
CA SER A 80 7.80 12.58 -9.30
C SER A 80 7.01 11.29 -9.07
N ARG A 81 7.27 10.58 -7.95
CA ARG A 81 6.52 9.36 -7.61
C ARG A 81 5.07 9.68 -7.24
N MET A 82 4.82 10.76 -6.49
CA MET A 82 3.46 11.19 -6.18
C MET A 82 2.65 11.45 -7.46
N GLU A 83 3.26 12.12 -8.45
CA GLU A 83 2.64 12.37 -9.75
C GLU A 83 2.36 11.07 -10.51
N SER A 84 3.35 10.17 -10.62
CA SER A 84 3.17 8.86 -11.28
C SER A 84 2.06 8.02 -10.66
N HIS A 85 1.88 8.10 -9.34
CA HIS A 85 0.89 7.33 -8.58
C HIS A 85 -0.46 8.03 -8.41
N GLY A 86 -0.62 9.24 -8.96
CA GLY A 86 -1.82 10.07 -8.81
C GLY A 86 -2.11 10.49 -7.36
N ILE A 87 -1.07 10.68 -6.55
CA ILE A 87 -1.19 11.12 -5.15
C ILE A 87 -1.21 12.65 -5.13
N PRO A 88 -2.23 13.28 -4.51
CA PRO A 88 -2.41 14.72 -4.54
C PRO A 88 -1.20 15.46 -3.95
N ILE A 89 -0.73 16.45 -4.70
CA ILE A 89 0.41 17.27 -4.34
C ILE A 89 -0.02 18.40 -3.38
N GLY A 90 -1.32 18.74 -3.32
CA GLY A 90 -1.92 19.67 -2.36
C GLY A 90 -2.24 19.02 -1.01
N GLY A 91 -2.07 19.76 0.08
CA GLY A 91 -2.48 19.32 1.41
C GLY A 91 -4.01 19.27 1.53
N ALA A 92 -4.50 18.20 2.16
CA ALA A 92 -5.91 17.88 2.44
C ALA A 92 -6.74 17.38 1.25
N GLU A 93 -6.80 16.06 1.12
CA GLU A 93 -8.09 15.38 0.97
C GLU A 93 -8.13 14.30 2.04
N ALA A 94 -8.95 14.56 3.08
CA ALA A 94 -9.43 13.52 3.95
C ALA A 94 -10.20 12.51 3.08
N ASP A 95 -9.86 11.23 3.19
CA ASP A 95 -10.64 10.16 2.57
C ASP A 95 -12.14 10.38 2.89
N PRO A 96 -13.05 10.39 1.90
CA PRO A 96 -14.41 10.01 2.15
C PRO A 96 -14.38 8.52 2.47
N VAL A 97 -14.58 8.21 3.76
CA VAL A 97 -14.87 6.86 4.21
C VAL A 97 -16.21 6.48 3.59
N GLU A 98 -16.16 5.53 2.65
CA GLU A 98 -17.34 4.82 2.13
C GLU A 98 -17.94 3.91 3.22
#